data_AF-A0AA85K012-F1
#
_entry.id   AF-A0AA85K012-F1
#
_cell.length_a   1.000
_cell.length_b   1.000
_cell.length_c   1.000
_cell.angle_alpha   90.00
_cell.angle_beta   90.00
_cell.angle_gamma   90.00
#
_symmetry.space_group_name_H-M   'P 1'
#
loop_
_entity.id
_entity.type
_entity.pdbx_description
1 polymer ?
#
loop_
_entity_poly.entity_id
_entity_poly.type
_entity_poly.pdbx_seq_one_letter_code
_entity_poly.pdbx_strand_id
1 'polypeptide(L)'
;MILYIEFCLGFSGNLRRCIESWRYTMSVEKVAILDAGAQYGKVIDRRVRELSVFSDILPVNTPLEKLLKANYNAFIISGSPDSVCQPMSSMCDPKLFDAKIPVLGICYGMQLMNKFFGGQVIEGDTREDGVFSVDCDTTSPLFKGLSKQEHVLFTHGDHCVTVASGFKVIAKSGSIIAGIANDEKRLYGVQFHPEVDLSACGAQILRNFLFGVCDLKGDFKMNDRVEICTAKIREAVGQNKILILLSGGVDSTVCAALLSKTLDPSQIIAVHIDNGFLRKGESAEVIESVESLGIKVHLINAGLRFLSGTTMIHVEVMTEALAPASVSPTKTQTDSVVSTGMSEEASDPSAKEYRSTLDCPAHGSPGGASGAKRQSHLSGGGMHPHKELRNIPIGPLRTATIFPEDKRQIIGDTFIRVAQEVWSELQLDPSSLILCQGTLRPDLIESASHLVSQRADVIKTHHNTTTLVQLLQKQGRVVEPLSDFHKDEVRQIGRQLGLPENIVNRHPFPGPGLAVRILCAAEPYIERDFSETTSLIKMIAGYHQMSQKVS
;
A
#
# COMPACT_ATOMS: atom_id res chain seq x y z
N MET A 1 9.26 11.81 0.92
CA MET A 1 10.13 11.25 -0.14
C MET A 1 10.67 9.90 0.27
N ILE A 2 10.99 9.74 1.55
CA ILE A 2 11.05 8.44 2.23
C ILE A 2 9.77 7.62 1.96
N LEU A 3 8.56 8.17 2.16
CA LEU A 3 7.28 7.59 1.68
C LEU A 3 7.15 7.28 0.17
N TYR A 4 8.10 7.71 -0.66
CA TYR A 4 8.15 7.39 -2.10
C TYR A 4 9.21 6.31 -2.41
N ILE A 5 10.11 6.04 -1.47
CA ILE A 5 11.10 4.95 -1.49
C ILE A 5 10.54 3.74 -0.73
N GLU A 6 9.92 3.96 0.44
CA GLU A 6 9.25 2.96 1.30
C GLU A 6 8.23 2.12 0.54
N PHE A 7 7.59 2.69 -0.49
CA PHE A 7 6.48 2.06 -1.22
C PHE A 7 6.87 1.62 -2.65
N CYS A 8 8.16 1.69 -3.02
CA CYS A 8 8.68 1.05 -4.26
C CYS A 8 9.34 -0.32 -4.00
N LEU A 9 9.31 -0.79 -2.75
CA LEU A 9 10.01 -1.99 -2.26
C LEU A 9 9.16 -3.27 -2.32
N GLY A 10 8.44 -3.48 -3.43
CA GLY A 10 7.57 -4.64 -3.57
C GLY A 10 8.33 -5.99 -3.48
N PHE A 11 7.67 -6.97 -2.86
CA PHE A 11 7.96 -8.41 -2.82
C PHE A 11 9.19 -8.96 -2.07
N SER A 12 8.89 -9.46 -0.86
CA SER A 12 8.98 -10.90 -0.50
C SER A 12 10.31 -11.54 -0.07
N GLY A 13 10.19 -12.56 0.78
CA GLY A 13 11.27 -13.49 1.14
C GLY A 13 11.90 -13.18 2.50
N ASN A 14 12.82 -12.22 2.55
CA ASN A 14 13.79 -12.12 3.65
C ASN A 14 13.36 -11.27 4.86
N LEU A 15 12.28 -10.48 4.75
CA LEU A 15 11.80 -9.66 5.88
C LEU A 15 11.40 -10.51 7.11
N ARG A 16 10.98 -11.76 6.90
CA ARG A 16 10.73 -12.71 8.00
C ARG A 16 11.97 -12.93 8.86
N ARG A 17 13.18 -12.95 8.29
CA ARG A 17 14.40 -13.25 9.04
C ARG A 17 14.86 -12.09 9.93
N CYS A 18 14.55 -10.85 9.55
CA CYS A 18 14.78 -9.67 10.37
C CYS A 18 13.63 -9.38 11.34
N ILE A 19 12.38 -9.77 11.06
CA ILE A 19 11.27 -9.57 12.01
C ILE A 19 11.19 -10.71 13.04
N GLU A 20 11.44 -11.97 12.65
CA GLU A 20 11.33 -13.12 13.56
C GLU A 20 12.46 -13.21 14.61
N SER A 21 13.61 -12.57 14.38
CA SER A 21 14.67 -12.47 15.41
C SER A 21 14.42 -11.38 16.45
N TRP A 22 13.44 -10.49 16.24
CA TRP A 22 13.15 -9.34 17.10
C TRP A 22 12.07 -9.65 18.15
N ARG A 23 11.98 -10.92 18.58
CA ARG A 23 11.03 -11.39 19.60
C ARG A 23 11.26 -10.66 20.93
N TYR A 24 10.16 -10.24 21.56
CA TYR A 24 10.18 -9.85 22.97
C TYR A 24 10.65 -11.06 23.81
N THR A 25 11.65 -10.85 24.66
CA THR A 25 12.11 -11.83 25.66
C THR A 25 11.12 -12.01 26.81
N MET A 26 10.13 -11.11 26.93
CA MET A 26 8.98 -11.25 27.82
C MET A 26 7.78 -11.89 27.12
N SER A 27 6.99 -12.66 27.87
CA SER A 27 5.70 -13.20 27.42
C SER A 27 4.65 -12.09 27.33
N VAL A 28 4.70 -11.30 26.26
CA VAL A 28 3.68 -10.30 25.94
C VAL A 28 2.36 -11.01 25.65
N GLU A 29 1.27 -10.57 26.28
CA GLU A 29 -0.10 -11.00 26.01
C GLU A 29 -0.58 -10.45 24.66
N LYS A 30 -1.21 -11.28 23.83
CA LYS A 30 -1.50 -10.96 22.42
C LYS A 30 -2.92 -11.25 22.01
N VAL A 31 -3.46 -10.38 21.17
CA VAL A 31 -4.76 -10.55 20.50
C VAL A 31 -4.54 -10.68 19.00
N ALA A 32 -5.14 -11.68 18.36
CA ALA A 32 -5.18 -11.73 16.90
C ALA A 32 -6.49 -11.10 16.39
N ILE A 33 -6.35 -10.13 15.49
CA ILE A 33 -7.45 -9.51 14.76
C ILE A 33 -7.54 -10.22 13.41
N LEU A 34 -8.60 -11.01 13.25
CA LEU A 34 -8.91 -11.78 12.06
C LEU A 34 -9.70 -10.90 11.10
N ASP A 35 -9.01 -10.34 10.12
CA ASP A 35 -9.58 -9.39 9.18
C ASP A 35 -10.29 -10.10 8.03
N ALA A 36 -11.61 -9.90 7.96
CA ALA A 36 -12.50 -10.41 6.91
C ALA A 36 -12.68 -9.42 5.74
N GLY A 37 -11.82 -8.39 5.64
CA GLY A 37 -11.80 -7.42 4.54
C GLY A 37 -12.55 -6.12 4.84
N ALA A 38 -12.90 -5.85 6.10
CA ALA A 38 -13.43 -4.54 6.48
C ALA A 38 -12.35 -3.46 6.50
N GLN A 39 -12.76 -2.23 6.17
CA GLN A 39 -11.92 -1.04 6.30
C GLN A 39 -11.42 -0.80 7.74
N TYR A 40 -12.05 -1.43 8.74
CA TYR A 40 -11.83 -1.19 10.15
C TYR A 40 -10.78 -2.09 10.83
N GLY A 41 -10.19 -3.10 10.16
CA GLY A 41 -9.18 -3.97 10.77
C GLY A 41 -8.00 -3.21 11.43
N LYS A 42 -7.51 -2.16 10.75
CA LYS A 42 -6.49 -1.22 11.26
C LYS A 42 -6.99 -0.36 12.43
N VAL A 43 -8.29 -0.06 12.48
CA VAL A 43 -8.91 0.73 13.56
C VAL A 43 -9.03 -0.12 14.82
N ILE A 44 -9.44 -1.39 14.71
CA ILE A 44 -9.44 -2.35 15.82
C ILE A 44 -8.02 -2.49 16.39
N ASP A 45 -7.00 -2.66 15.54
CA ASP A 45 -5.58 -2.77 15.96
C ASP A 45 -5.11 -1.54 16.75
N ARG A 46 -5.50 -0.35 16.29
CA ARG A 46 -5.24 0.90 16.99
C ARG A 46 -5.94 0.95 18.36
N ARG A 47 -7.23 0.61 18.45
CA ARG A 47 -7.98 0.64 19.73
C ARG A 47 -7.46 -0.38 20.76
N VAL A 48 -7.04 -1.57 20.32
CA VAL A 48 -6.44 -2.58 21.21
C VAL A 48 -5.10 -2.06 21.77
N ARG A 49 -4.31 -1.35 20.95
CA ARG A 49 -3.03 -0.74 21.35
C ARG A 49 -3.18 0.53 22.20
N GLU A 50 -4.19 1.36 21.95
CA GLU A 50 -4.60 2.46 22.85
C GLU A 50 -4.89 1.94 24.27
N LEU A 51 -5.42 0.71 24.38
CA LEU A 51 -5.65 -0.01 25.63
C LEU A 51 -4.40 -0.74 26.17
N SER A 52 -3.20 -0.49 25.64
CA SER A 52 -1.92 -1.12 26.06
C SER A 52 -1.91 -2.65 25.97
N VAL A 53 -2.59 -3.22 24.97
CA VAL A 53 -2.53 -4.66 24.63
C VAL A 53 -1.87 -4.84 23.26
N PHE A 54 -1.01 -5.86 23.12
CA PHE A 54 -0.39 -6.16 21.83
C PHE A 54 -1.40 -6.86 20.91
N SER A 55 -1.44 -6.42 19.66
CA SER A 55 -2.28 -6.98 18.61
C SER A 55 -1.48 -7.32 17.36
N ASP A 56 -1.96 -8.31 16.60
CA ASP A 56 -1.55 -8.62 15.23
C ASP A 56 -2.77 -8.74 14.32
N ILE A 57 -2.71 -8.17 13.11
CA ILE A 57 -3.74 -8.33 12.08
C ILE A 57 -3.38 -9.52 11.18
N LEU A 58 -4.31 -10.45 11.01
CA LEU A 58 -4.15 -11.67 10.22
C LEU A 58 -5.37 -11.87 9.30
N PRO A 59 -5.22 -12.50 8.12
CA PRO A 59 -6.37 -12.86 7.29
C PRO A 59 -7.38 -13.75 8.04
N VAL A 60 -8.68 -13.53 7.85
CA VAL A 60 -9.75 -14.29 8.53
C VAL A 60 -9.63 -15.81 8.36
N ASN A 61 -9.15 -16.27 7.21
CA ASN A 61 -8.95 -17.69 6.89
C ASN A 61 -7.66 -18.30 7.50
N THR A 62 -7.01 -17.61 8.46
CA THR A 62 -5.80 -18.14 9.12
C THR A 62 -6.12 -19.42 9.91
N PRO A 63 -5.46 -20.56 9.64
CA PRO A 63 -5.76 -21.82 10.33
C PRO A 63 -5.50 -21.75 11.83
N LEU A 64 -6.38 -22.37 12.64
CA LEU A 64 -6.29 -22.38 14.09
C LEU A 64 -4.94 -22.90 14.60
N GLU A 65 -4.36 -23.91 13.94
CA GLU A 65 -3.04 -24.46 14.30
C GLU A 65 -1.95 -23.37 14.33
N LYS A 66 -1.98 -22.42 13.39
CA LYS A 66 -1.02 -21.30 13.32
C LYS A 66 -1.28 -20.28 14.43
N LEU A 67 -2.55 -20.04 14.79
CA LEU A 67 -2.93 -19.16 15.89
C LEU A 67 -2.50 -19.73 17.24
N LEU A 68 -2.74 -21.03 17.48
CA LEU A 68 -2.31 -21.73 18.69
C LEU A 68 -0.79 -21.74 18.84
N LYS A 69 -0.03 -22.01 17.76
CA LYS A 69 1.45 -21.94 17.78
C LYS A 69 2.01 -20.55 18.09
N ALA A 70 1.22 -19.49 17.90
CA ALA A 70 1.62 -18.12 18.19
C ALA A 70 1.30 -17.67 19.64
N ASN A 71 0.55 -18.50 20.40
CA ASN A 71 0.11 -18.27 21.77
C ASN A 71 -0.70 -16.97 21.95
N TYR A 72 -1.73 -16.76 21.12
CA TYR A 72 -2.69 -15.67 21.33
C TYR A 72 -3.62 -15.94 22.51
N ASN A 73 -3.92 -14.89 23.28
CA ASN A 73 -4.80 -14.92 24.44
C ASN A 73 -6.28 -14.73 24.09
N ALA A 74 -6.58 -14.04 22.98
CA ALA A 74 -7.93 -13.76 22.51
C ALA A 74 -7.97 -13.52 20.99
N PHE A 75 -9.15 -13.63 20.40
CA PHE A 75 -9.42 -13.35 18.99
C PHE A 75 -10.48 -12.25 18.82
N ILE A 76 -10.29 -11.36 17.85
CA ILE A 76 -11.33 -10.43 17.40
C ILE A 76 -11.54 -10.68 15.90
N ILE A 77 -12.77 -10.96 15.47
CA ILE A 77 -13.12 -11.13 14.06
C ILE A 77 -13.77 -9.84 13.58
N SER A 78 -13.20 -9.21 12.53
CA SER A 78 -13.70 -7.94 12.00
C SER A 78 -15.00 -8.10 11.21
N GLY A 79 -15.60 -6.96 10.83
CA GLY A 79 -16.64 -6.94 9.80
C GLY A 79 -16.12 -7.35 8.41
N SER A 80 -17.01 -7.41 7.44
CA SER A 80 -16.71 -7.62 6.03
C SER A 80 -17.73 -6.84 5.18
N PRO A 81 -17.38 -6.38 3.96
CA PRO A 81 -18.39 -5.95 3.00
C PRO A 81 -19.21 -7.11 2.42
N ASP A 82 -18.74 -8.36 2.56
CA ASP A 82 -19.37 -9.55 2.00
C ASP A 82 -20.47 -10.12 2.93
N SER A 83 -21.51 -10.71 2.34
CA SER A 83 -22.59 -11.38 3.09
C SER A 83 -22.14 -12.76 3.61
N VAL A 84 -22.56 -13.16 4.83
CA VAL A 84 -22.33 -14.53 5.31
C VAL A 84 -23.25 -15.55 4.65
N CYS A 85 -24.33 -15.08 4.01
CA CYS A 85 -25.33 -15.93 3.35
C CYS A 85 -24.81 -16.48 2.01
N GLN A 86 -23.96 -15.73 1.32
CA GLN A 86 -23.32 -16.15 0.08
C GLN A 86 -22.29 -17.27 0.32
N PRO A 87 -22.11 -18.21 -0.63
CA PRO A 87 -21.09 -19.26 -0.55
C PRO A 87 -19.69 -18.66 -0.70
N MET A 88 -19.12 -18.24 0.43
CA MET A 88 -17.93 -17.39 0.48
C MET A 88 -16.60 -18.14 0.64
N SER A 89 -15.58 -17.66 -0.07
CA SER A 89 -14.19 -18.12 -0.01
C SER A 89 -13.39 -17.61 1.20
N SER A 90 -13.99 -16.74 2.02
CA SER A 90 -13.35 -16.04 3.16
C SER A 90 -13.89 -16.46 4.54
N MET A 91 -14.22 -17.75 4.73
CA MET A 91 -14.62 -18.24 6.06
C MET A 91 -13.42 -18.34 7.02
N CYS A 92 -13.66 -18.07 8.31
CA CYS A 92 -12.71 -18.40 9.37
C CYS A 92 -12.61 -19.91 9.59
N ASP A 93 -11.51 -20.40 10.16
CA ASP A 93 -11.41 -21.79 10.63
C ASP A 93 -12.50 -22.05 11.69
N PRO A 94 -13.53 -22.89 11.43
CA PRO A 94 -14.68 -23.00 12.33
C PRO A 94 -14.30 -23.53 13.72
N LYS A 95 -13.19 -24.27 13.83
CA LYS A 95 -12.67 -24.80 15.10
C LYS A 95 -12.25 -23.71 16.08
N LEU A 96 -12.07 -22.48 15.61
CA LEU A 96 -11.70 -21.34 16.44
C LEU A 96 -12.70 -21.10 17.58
N PHE A 97 -14.00 -21.30 17.33
CA PHE A 97 -15.04 -21.11 18.35
C PHE A 97 -15.09 -22.24 19.41
N ASP A 98 -14.38 -23.35 19.20
CA ASP A 98 -14.25 -24.45 20.17
C ASP A 98 -12.88 -24.48 20.87
N ALA A 99 -11.95 -23.58 20.51
CA ALA A 99 -10.59 -23.52 21.03
C ALA A 99 -10.47 -23.09 22.52
N LYS A 100 -11.59 -22.75 23.18
CA LYS A 100 -11.67 -22.20 24.57
C LYS A 100 -10.93 -20.87 24.80
N ILE A 101 -10.48 -20.23 23.72
CA ILE A 101 -9.93 -18.88 23.68
C ILE A 101 -11.09 -17.89 23.49
N PRO A 102 -11.16 -16.77 24.23
CA PRO A 102 -12.20 -15.77 24.05
C PRO A 102 -12.25 -15.20 22.63
N VAL A 103 -13.46 -14.95 22.14
CA VAL A 103 -13.68 -14.39 20.80
C VAL A 103 -14.68 -13.24 20.85
N LEU A 104 -14.34 -12.11 20.23
CA LEU A 104 -15.26 -11.01 19.93
C LEU A 104 -15.51 -10.97 18.42
N GLY A 105 -16.75 -11.22 17.99
CA GLY A 105 -17.19 -11.03 16.61
C GLY A 105 -17.81 -9.65 16.41
N ILE A 106 -17.32 -8.87 15.44
CA ILE A 106 -17.86 -7.55 15.08
C ILE A 106 -18.54 -7.65 13.71
N CYS A 107 -19.81 -7.24 13.62
CA CYS A 107 -20.65 -7.32 12.43
C CYS A 107 -20.59 -8.73 11.79
N TYR A 108 -19.91 -8.91 10.65
CA TYR A 108 -19.64 -10.20 9.99
C TYR A 108 -19.11 -11.26 10.96
N GLY A 109 -18.21 -10.90 11.89
CA GLY A 109 -17.69 -11.82 12.90
C GLY A 109 -18.77 -12.36 13.86
N MET A 110 -19.77 -11.55 14.23
CA MET A 110 -20.93 -12.01 15.01
C MET A 110 -21.81 -12.95 14.18
N GLN A 111 -22.02 -12.63 12.91
CA GLN A 111 -22.86 -13.41 12.00
C GLN A 111 -22.25 -14.80 11.72
N LEU A 112 -20.92 -14.86 11.49
CA LEU A 112 -20.17 -16.13 11.39
C LEU A 112 -20.30 -16.97 12.66
N MET A 113 -20.12 -16.36 13.83
CA MET A 113 -20.25 -17.02 15.14
C MET A 113 -21.67 -17.60 15.33
N ASN A 114 -22.71 -16.82 15.03
CA ASN A 114 -24.10 -17.27 15.13
C ASN A 114 -24.39 -18.43 14.16
N LYS A 115 -23.97 -18.30 12.90
CA LYS A 115 -24.16 -19.33 11.85
C LYS A 115 -23.43 -20.63 12.18
N PHE A 116 -22.22 -20.57 12.75
CA PHE A 116 -21.45 -21.76 13.15
C PHE A 116 -22.19 -22.62 14.18
N PHE A 117 -22.83 -22.00 15.17
CA PHE A 117 -23.61 -22.70 16.20
C PHE A 117 -25.08 -22.97 15.79
N GLY A 118 -25.40 -22.85 14.49
CA GLY A 118 -26.73 -23.19 13.94
C GLY A 118 -27.79 -22.09 14.08
N GLY A 119 -27.41 -20.87 14.45
CA GLY A 119 -28.28 -19.70 14.37
C GLY A 119 -28.54 -19.26 12.93
N GLN A 120 -29.66 -18.57 12.72
CA GLN A 120 -30.07 -18.10 11.39
C GLN A 120 -29.67 -16.63 11.18
N VAL A 121 -29.05 -16.36 10.03
CA VAL A 121 -28.75 -15.04 9.50
C VAL A 121 -29.45 -14.92 8.14
N ILE A 122 -30.02 -13.76 7.83
CA ILE A 122 -30.58 -13.45 6.51
C ILE A 122 -29.97 -12.14 5.98
N GLU A 123 -29.94 -12.01 4.66
CA GLU A 123 -29.67 -10.75 3.97
C GLU A 123 -30.88 -9.82 4.18
N GLY A 124 -30.66 -8.57 4.60
CA GLY A 124 -31.72 -7.59 4.83
C GLY A 124 -32.15 -6.87 3.56
N ASP A 125 -33.44 -6.53 3.46
CA ASP A 125 -34.03 -5.81 2.31
C ASP A 125 -33.37 -4.44 2.06
N THR A 126 -32.83 -3.82 3.12
CA THR A 126 -32.07 -2.57 3.07
C THR A 126 -30.86 -2.65 3.99
N ARG A 127 -29.72 -2.16 3.52
CA ARG A 127 -28.51 -2.01 4.33
C ARG A 127 -28.68 -0.89 5.34
N GLU A 128 -28.45 -1.16 6.62
CA GLU A 128 -28.45 -0.16 7.68
C GLU A 128 -27.02 0.38 7.88
N ASP A 129 -26.77 1.58 7.36
CA ASP A 129 -25.55 2.37 7.61
C ASP A 129 -25.94 3.65 8.37
N GLY A 130 -25.61 3.75 9.66
CA GLY A 130 -26.00 4.90 10.48
C GLY A 130 -25.75 4.74 11.98
N VAL A 131 -25.95 5.82 12.74
CA VAL A 131 -25.89 5.79 14.21
C VAL A 131 -27.28 5.50 14.76
N PHE A 132 -27.44 4.36 15.42
CA PHE A 132 -28.70 3.91 16.01
C PHE A 132 -28.60 3.87 17.53
N SER A 133 -29.76 3.83 18.18
CA SER A 133 -29.85 3.62 19.62
C SER A 133 -30.10 2.15 19.90
N VAL A 134 -29.30 1.56 20.79
CA VAL A 134 -29.32 0.14 21.12
C VAL A 134 -29.58 -0.05 22.60
N ASP A 135 -30.53 -0.91 22.92
CA ASP A 135 -30.78 -1.41 24.27
C ASP A 135 -29.72 -2.46 24.63
N CYS A 136 -28.95 -2.22 25.69
CA CYS A 136 -27.84 -3.06 26.15
C CYS A 136 -28.15 -3.75 27.49
N ASP A 137 -27.94 -5.07 27.55
CA ASP A 137 -27.94 -5.83 28.79
C ASP A 137 -26.66 -5.55 29.59
N THR A 138 -26.75 -4.53 30.45
CA THR A 138 -25.69 -4.14 31.40
C THR A 138 -25.26 -5.23 32.39
N THR A 139 -25.97 -6.37 32.48
CA THR A 139 -25.53 -7.55 33.26
C THR A 139 -24.54 -8.42 32.52
N SER A 140 -24.45 -8.29 31.19
CA SER A 140 -23.43 -8.94 30.36
C SER A 140 -22.03 -8.42 30.70
N PRO A 141 -21.02 -9.29 30.87
CA PRO A 141 -19.63 -8.87 31.10
C PRO A 141 -19.12 -7.86 30.06
N LEU A 142 -19.55 -7.98 28.80
CA LEU A 142 -19.18 -7.09 27.70
C LEU A 142 -19.71 -5.65 27.87
N PHE A 143 -20.86 -5.47 28.51
CA PHE A 143 -21.54 -4.18 28.67
C PHE A 143 -21.53 -3.65 30.10
N LYS A 144 -20.67 -4.21 30.95
CA LYS A 144 -20.44 -3.75 32.31
C LYS A 144 -20.03 -2.27 32.34
N GLY A 145 -20.77 -1.46 33.10
CA GLY A 145 -20.51 -0.03 33.24
C GLY A 145 -21.05 0.85 32.10
N LEU A 146 -21.77 0.28 31.14
CA LEU A 146 -22.54 1.04 30.14
C LEU A 146 -23.93 1.42 30.66
N SER A 147 -24.59 2.32 29.94
CA SER A 147 -26.01 2.61 30.10
C SER A 147 -26.87 1.49 29.52
N LYS A 148 -28.16 1.45 29.91
CA LYS A 148 -29.13 0.55 29.28
C LYS A 148 -29.41 0.87 27.82
N GLN A 149 -29.14 2.10 27.39
CA GLN A 149 -29.37 2.59 26.04
C GLN A 149 -28.10 3.33 25.61
N GLU A 150 -27.52 2.92 24.47
CA GLU A 150 -26.26 3.45 23.95
C GLU A 150 -26.41 3.86 22.48
N HIS A 151 -25.53 4.72 21.98
CA HIS A 151 -25.46 5.11 20.57
C HIS A 151 -24.27 4.47 19.87
N VAL A 152 -24.53 3.77 18.77
CA VAL A 152 -23.54 2.93 18.07
C VAL A 152 -23.71 2.98 16.55
N LEU A 153 -22.60 2.83 15.82
CA LEU A 153 -22.58 2.76 14.36
C LEU A 153 -22.93 1.35 13.86
N PHE A 154 -24.04 1.24 13.15
CA PHE A 154 -24.37 0.08 12.32
C PHE A 154 -23.82 0.31 10.91
N THR A 155 -23.23 -0.72 10.32
CA THR A 155 -22.95 -0.81 8.88
C THR A 155 -23.10 -2.27 8.44
N HIS A 156 -24.34 -2.72 8.19
CA HIS A 156 -24.61 -4.11 7.81
C HIS A 156 -25.76 -4.27 6.81
N GLY A 157 -25.64 -5.28 5.93
CA GLY A 157 -26.75 -5.79 5.12
C GLY A 157 -27.43 -6.98 5.80
N ASP A 158 -26.65 -8.02 6.09
CA ASP A 158 -27.12 -9.21 6.82
C ASP A 158 -27.49 -8.88 8.28
N HIS A 159 -28.46 -9.60 8.84
CA HIS A 159 -28.82 -9.54 10.26
C HIS A 159 -29.21 -10.91 10.84
N CYS A 160 -28.95 -11.12 12.13
CA CYS A 160 -29.31 -12.35 12.83
C CYS A 160 -30.82 -12.37 13.13
N VAL A 161 -31.51 -13.44 12.70
CA VAL A 161 -32.94 -13.67 12.97
C VAL A 161 -33.12 -14.56 14.19
N THR A 162 -32.34 -15.64 14.25
CA THR A 162 -32.42 -16.64 15.32
C THR A 162 -31.04 -16.79 15.93
N VAL A 163 -30.94 -16.57 17.24
CA VAL A 163 -29.71 -16.78 18.00
C VAL A 163 -29.47 -18.27 18.19
N ALA A 164 -28.22 -18.68 18.01
CA ALA A 164 -27.78 -20.06 18.20
C ALA A 164 -28.05 -20.60 19.61
N SER A 165 -28.21 -21.93 19.73
CA SER A 165 -28.41 -22.57 21.02
C SER A 165 -27.21 -22.36 21.95
N GLY A 166 -27.48 -22.07 23.23
CA GLY A 166 -26.46 -21.72 24.22
C GLY A 166 -25.94 -20.29 24.14
N PHE A 167 -26.49 -19.43 23.27
CA PHE A 167 -26.23 -17.99 23.29
C PHE A 167 -27.46 -17.22 23.83
N LYS A 168 -27.19 -16.15 24.58
CA LYS A 168 -28.19 -15.16 25.01
C LYS A 168 -28.08 -13.89 24.16
N VAL A 169 -29.21 -13.23 23.89
CA VAL A 169 -29.21 -11.87 23.32
C VAL A 169 -28.78 -10.88 24.42
N ILE A 170 -27.77 -10.07 24.15
CA ILE A 170 -27.28 -9.04 25.08
C ILE A 170 -27.50 -7.61 24.58
N ALA A 171 -27.87 -7.42 23.31
CA ALA A 171 -28.24 -6.10 22.81
C ALA A 171 -29.30 -6.17 21.69
N LYS A 172 -30.13 -5.13 21.57
CA LYS A 172 -31.16 -5.00 20.51
C LYS A 172 -31.30 -3.57 19.97
N SER A 173 -31.62 -3.44 18.68
CA SER A 173 -32.14 -2.22 18.06
C SER A 173 -33.56 -2.50 17.58
N GLY A 174 -34.57 -2.18 18.41
CA GLY A 174 -35.95 -2.59 18.16
C GLY A 174 -36.11 -4.11 18.07
N SER A 175 -36.44 -4.62 16.87
CA SER A 175 -36.51 -6.06 16.57
C SER A 175 -35.15 -6.70 16.26
N ILE A 176 -34.14 -5.92 15.86
CA ILE A 176 -32.84 -6.42 15.38
C ILE A 176 -31.99 -6.87 16.57
N ILE A 177 -31.42 -8.07 16.48
CA ILE A 177 -30.45 -8.59 17.46
C ILE A 177 -29.11 -7.89 17.23
N ALA A 178 -28.77 -6.97 18.14
CA ALA A 178 -27.57 -6.12 18.04
C ALA A 178 -26.35 -6.71 18.78
N GLY A 179 -26.54 -7.75 19.61
CA GLY A 179 -25.43 -8.46 20.24
C GLY A 179 -25.84 -9.78 20.90
N ILE A 180 -24.90 -10.73 20.94
CA ILE A 180 -25.05 -12.08 21.48
C ILE A 180 -23.88 -12.45 22.41
N ALA A 181 -24.10 -13.35 23.36
CA ALA A 181 -23.07 -13.87 24.25
C ALA A 181 -23.26 -15.34 24.62
N ASN A 182 -22.15 -16.05 24.77
CA ASN A 182 -22.04 -17.32 25.49
C ASN A 182 -20.92 -17.14 26.51
N ASP A 183 -21.29 -16.90 27.77
CA ASP A 183 -20.33 -16.59 28.85
C ASP A 183 -19.45 -17.81 29.19
N GLU A 184 -19.99 -19.04 29.11
CA GLU A 184 -19.25 -20.28 29.40
C GLU A 184 -18.09 -20.52 28.43
N LYS A 185 -18.30 -20.26 27.14
CA LYS A 185 -17.26 -20.35 26.10
C LYS A 185 -16.47 -19.03 25.94
N ARG A 186 -16.88 -17.94 26.60
CA ARG A 186 -16.35 -16.58 26.45
C ARG A 186 -16.42 -16.05 25.00
N LEU A 187 -17.54 -16.33 24.33
CA LEU A 187 -17.80 -15.92 22.96
C LEU A 187 -18.83 -14.79 22.94
N TYR A 188 -18.47 -13.67 22.33
CA TYR A 188 -19.29 -12.46 22.30
C TYR A 188 -19.40 -11.94 20.87
N GLY A 189 -20.58 -11.44 20.49
CA GLY A 189 -20.84 -10.85 19.19
C GLY A 189 -21.56 -9.51 19.34
N VAL A 190 -21.19 -8.54 18.51
CA VAL A 190 -21.91 -7.26 18.33
C VAL A 190 -22.13 -7.00 16.85
N GLN A 191 -23.31 -6.51 16.49
CA GLN A 191 -23.71 -6.24 15.09
C GLN A 191 -23.25 -4.84 14.62
N PHE A 192 -22.83 -3.99 15.56
CA PHE A 192 -22.29 -2.65 15.38
C PHE A 192 -20.76 -2.61 15.57
N HIS A 193 -20.14 -1.50 15.22
CA HIS A 193 -18.68 -1.30 15.28
C HIS A 193 -18.25 -0.57 16.57
N PRO A 194 -17.69 -1.25 17.61
CA PRO A 194 -17.18 -0.60 18.82
C PRO A 194 -15.81 0.10 18.64
N GLU A 195 -15.16 -0.04 17.48
CA GLU A 195 -13.83 0.53 17.22
C GLU A 195 -13.85 1.99 16.73
N VAL A 196 -15.00 2.48 16.24
CA VAL A 196 -15.15 3.82 15.65
C VAL A 196 -15.61 4.86 16.67
N ASP A 197 -15.21 6.13 16.48
CA ASP A 197 -15.61 7.24 17.36
C ASP A 197 -17.14 7.52 17.40
N LEU A 198 -17.86 7.08 16.37
CA LEU A 198 -19.34 7.19 16.30
C LEU A 198 -20.06 6.24 17.27
N SER A 199 -19.36 5.25 17.84
CA SER A 199 -19.85 4.39 18.91
C SER A 199 -19.21 4.82 20.23
N ALA A 200 -19.81 5.80 20.92
CA ALA A 200 -19.21 6.43 22.10
C ALA A 200 -18.86 5.43 23.23
N CYS A 201 -19.68 4.39 23.41
CA CYS A 201 -19.45 3.29 24.36
C CYS A 201 -18.36 2.28 23.91
N GLY A 202 -17.91 2.36 22.66
CA GLY A 202 -17.09 1.35 21.99
C GLY A 202 -15.74 1.08 22.66
N ALA A 203 -15.05 2.12 23.11
CA ALA A 203 -13.81 1.98 23.86
C ALA A 203 -13.99 1.20 25.18
N GLN A 204 -15.14 1.37 25.86
CA GLN A 204 -15.47 0.64 27.08
C GLN A 204 -15.88 -0.82 26.77
N ILE A 205 -16.51 -1.10 25.63
CA ILE A 205 -16.80 -2.46 25.15
C ILE A 205 -15.50 -3.23 24.90
N LEU A 206 -14.56 -2.64 24.16
CA LEU A 206 -13.26 -3.24 23.91
C LEU A 206 -12.47 -3.44 25.22
N ARG A 207 -12.54 -2.48 26.15
CA ARG A 207 -11.96 -2.62 27.50
C ARG A 207 -12.59 -3.78 28.27
N ASN A 208 -13.92 -3.92 28.26
CA ASN A 208 -14.62 -5.00 28.95
C ASN A 208 -14.25 -6.37 28.37
N PHE A 209 -14.11 -6.50 27.04
CA PHE A 209 -13.63 -7.73 26.42
C PHE A 209 -12.18 -8.04 26.83
N LEU A 210 -11.24 -7.11 26.62
CA LEU A 210 -9.81 -7.35 26.86
C LEU A 210 -9.48 -7.61 28.34
N PHE A 211 -10.06 -6.83 29.26
CA PHE A 211 -9.70 -6.91 30.68
C PHE A 211 -10.70 -7.72 31.52
N GLY A 212 -11.98 -7.73 31.15
CA GLY A 212 -13.04 -8.38 31.93
C GLY A 212 -13.44 -9.78 31.44
N VAL A 213 -13.16 -10.12 30.19
CA VAL A 213 -13.45 -11.45 29.59
C VAL A 213 -12.17 -12.24 29.32
N CYS A 214 -11.11 -11.56 28.89
CA CYS A 214 -9.83 -12.19 28.53
C CYS A 214 -8.78 -12.16 29.65
N ASP A 215 -9.06 -11.48 30.77
CA ASP A 215 -8.18 -11.33 31.95
C ASP A 215 -6.77 -10.78 31.64
N LEU A 216 -6.64 -9.97 30.57
CA LEU A 216 -5.36 -9.36 30.19
C LEU A 216 -4.94 -8.26 31.17
N LYS A 217 -3.65 -7.99 31.26
CA LYS A 217 -3.06 -7.01 32.20
C LYS A 217 -2.85 -5.62 31.60
N GLY A 218 -2.65 -5.54 30.28
CA GLY A 218 -2.35 -4.28 29.60
C GLY A 218 -0.89 -3.83 29.75
N ASP A 219 0.05 -4.78 29.73
CA ASP A 219 1.48 -4.53 29.90
C ASP A 219 2.21 -4.11 28.60
N PHE A 220 1.52 -3.91 27.48
CA PHE A 220 2.12 -3.42 26.23
C PHE A 220 2.21 -1.89 26.20
N LYS A 221 2.93 -1.32 27.16
CA LYS A 221 3.01 0.13 27.39
C LYS A 221 4.00 0.82 26.47
N MET A 222 3.73 2.10 26.20
CA MET A 222 4.48 2.91 25.24
C MET A 222 5.97 3.08 25.60
N ASN A 223 6.28 3.37 26.88
CA ASN A 223 7.66 3.57 27.33
C ASN A 223 8.49 2.29 27.19
N ASP A 224 7.94 1.16 27.64
CA ASP A 224 8.57 -0.16 27.58
C ASP A 224 8.91 -0.55 26.12
N ARG A 225 8.00 -0.25 25.18
CA ARG A 225 8.23 -0.43 23.73
C ARG A 225 9.35 0.46 23.20
N VAL A 226 9.44 1.71 23.64
CA VAL A 226 10.53 2.64 23.28
C VAL A 226 11.87 2.17 23.83
N GLU A 227 11.93 1.64 25.05
CA GLU A 227 13.14 1.06 25.64
C GLU A 227 13.58 -0.20 24.89
N ILE A 228 12.64 -1.08 24.52
CA ILE A 228 12.92 -2.27 23.73
C ILE A 228 13.39 -1.91 22.31
N CYS A 229 12.79 -0.90 21.69
CA CYS A 229 13.26 -0.37 20.40
C CYS A 229 14.68 0.22 20.52
N THR A 230 14.94 1.01 21.57
CA THR A 230 16.26 1.57 21.90
C THR A 230 17.31 0.45 22.07
N ALA A 231 17.00 -0.62 22.80
CA ALA A 231 17.89 -1.76 22.99
C ALA A 231 18.20 -2.48 21.67
N LYS A 232 17.17 -2.73 20.85
CA LYS A 232 17.30 -3.35 19.52
C LYS A 232 18.13 -2.52 18.55
N ILE A 233 18.00 -1.19 18.57
CA ILE A 233 18.86 -0.28 17.80
C ILE A 233 20.32 -0.43 18.24
N ARG A 234 20.61 -0.46 19.55
CA ARG A 234 21.99 -0.66 20.04
C ARG A 234 22.57 -2.02 19.64
N GLU A 235 21.78 -3.07 19.72
CA GLU A 235 22.18 -4.42 19.30
C GLU A 235 22.46 -4.49 17.80
N ALA A 236 21.53 -4.01 16.97
CA ALA A 236 21.66 -4.02 15.52
C ALA A 236 22.82 -3.14 15.03
N VAL A 237 23.03 -1.97 15.64
CA VAL A 237 24.09 -1.04 15.25
C VAL A 237 25.45 -1.44 15.81
N GLY A 238 25.55 -1.77 17.10
CA GLY A 238 26.83 -2.00 17.77
C GLY A 238 27.79 -0.84 17.56
N GLN A 239 28.95 -1.12 16.95
CA GLN A 239 29.99 -0.15 16.63
C GLN A 239 29.93 0.37 15.17
N ASN A 240 28.93 -0.05 14.39
CA ASN A 240 28.75 0.41 13.00
C ASN A 240 28.28 1.88 12.96
N LYS A 241 28.34 2.49 11.78
CA LYS A 241 27.64 3.77 11.53
C LYS A 241 26.24 3.52 10.99
N ILE A 242 25.31 4.41 11.32
CA ILE A 242 23.94 4.39 10.83
C ILE A 242 23.65 5.60 9.94
N LEU A 243 23.17 5.35 8.73
CA LEU A 243 22.67 6.36 7.80
C LEU A 243 21.17 6.54 8.01
N ILE A 244 20.74 7.79 8.19
CA ILE A 244 19.32 8.17 8.13
C ILE A 244 19.13 9.23 7.05
N LEU A 245 18.12 9.02 6.21
CA LEU A 245 17.65 10.03 5.28
C LEU A 245 16.59 10.87 6.00
N LEU A 246 16.68 12.19 5.90
CA LEU A 246 15.72 13.12 6.47
C LEU A 246 14.81 13.67 5.36
N SER A 247 13.50 13.48 5.49
CA SER A 247 12.53 13.95 4.50
C SER A 247 11.78 15.22 4.89
N GLY A 248 11.95 15.68 6.13
CA GLY A 248 11.14 16.74 6.73
C GLY A 248 9.76 16.31 7.23
N GLY A 249 9.39 15.05 7.03
CA GLY A 249 8.24 14.42 7.66
C GLY A 249 8.54 13.93 9.08
N VAL A 250 7.49 13.88 9.90
CA VAL A 250 7.52 13.48 11.33
C VAL A 250 8.33 12.21 11.55
N ASP A 251 8.13 11.17 10.75
CA ASP A 251 8.66 9.82 11.01
C ASP A 251 10.19 9.79 10.91
N SER A 252 10.75 10.40 9.87
CA SER A 252 12.21 10.53 9.75
C SER A 252 12.83 11.38 10.86
N THR A 253 12.11 12.38 11.38
CA THR A 253 12.60 13.22 12.47
C THR A 253 12.50 12.51 13.83
N VAL A 254 11.43 11.73 14.07
CA VAL A 254 11.30 10.89 15.27
C VAL A 254 12.32 9.74 15.25
N CYS A 255 12.60 9.13 14.09
CA CYS A 255 13.72 8.21 13.95
C CYS A 255 15.06 8.88 14.31
N ALA A 256 15.35 10.06 13.78
CA ALA A 256 16.57 10.79 14.14
C ALA A 256 16.67 11.05 15.65
N ALA A 257 15.57 11.48 16.28
CA ALA A 257 15.52 11.68 17.73
C ALA A 257 15.72 10.40 18.54
N LEU A 258 15.15 9.26 18.09
CA LEU A 258 15.40 7.95 18.69
C LEU A 258 16.89 7.59 18.58
N LEU A 259 17.52 7.80 17.41
CA LEU A 259 18.94 7.53 17.22
C LEU A 259 19.82 8.40 18.14
N SER A 260 19.55 9.70 18.24
CA SER A 260 20.27 10.63 19.16
C SER A 260 20.23 10.15 20.61
N LYS A 261 19.06 9.72 21.10
CA LYS A 261 18.91 9.18 22.46
C LYS A 261 19.60 7.83 22.67
N THR A 262 19.92 7.12 21.59
CA THR A 262 20.33 5.71 21.64
C THR A 262 21.81 5.47 21.42
N LEU A 263 22.43 6.22 20.51
CA LEU A 263 23.76 6.00 19.94
C LEU A 263 24.66 7.23 20.17
N ASP A 264 25.97 7.07 19.99
CA ASP A 264 26.85 8.24 19.96
C ASP A 264 26.58 9.08 18.69
N PRO A 265 26.52 10.43 18.76
CA PRO A 265 26.29 11.28 17.59
C PRO A 265 27.26 11.07 16.43
N SER A 266 28.51 10.62 16.68
CA SER A 266 29.49 10.30 15.63
C SER A 266 29.17 9.04 14.82
N GLN A 267 28.29 8.17 15.34
CA GLN A 267 27.76 7.03 14.60
C GLN A 267 26.65 7.43 13.62
N ILE A 268 26.00 8.58 13.82
CA ILE A 268 24.79 8.98 13.09
C ILE A 268 25.16 9.86 11.89
N ILE A 269 24.89 9.35 10.69
CA ILE A 269 25.03 10.09 9.44
C ILE A 269 23.62 10.49 8.99
N ALA A 270 23.24 11.75 9.23
CA ALA A 270 21.95 12.27 8.76
C ALA A 270 22.12 13.04 7.44
N VAL A 271 21.38 12.66 6.40
CA VAL A 271 21.42 13.31 5.08
C VAL A 271 20.04 13.87 4.72
N HIS A 272 19.97 15.16 4.42
CA HIS A 272 18.76 15.82 3.93
C HIS A 272 18.96 16.28 2.48
N ILE A 273 18.26 15.68 1.53
CA ILE A 273 18.29 16.10 0.12
C ILE A 273 17.12 17.04 -0.13
N ASP A 274 17.42 18.32 -0.33
CA ASP A 274 16.44 19.32 -0.76
C ASP A 274 16.23 19.18 -2.28
N ASN A 275 15.03 18.74 -2.67
CA ASN A 275 14.65 18.54 -4.06
C ASN A 275 14.11 19.81 -4.75
N GLY A 276 14.09 20.96 -4.07
CA GLY A 276 13.55 22.22 -4.58
C GLY A 276 12.02 22.31 -4.60
N PHE A 277 11.31 21.30 -4.10
CA PHE A 277 9.84 21.24 -4.05
C PHE A 277 9.29 21.11 -2.61
N LEU A 278 10.09 21.45 -1.60
CA LEU A 278 9.68 21.55 -0.20
C LEU A 278 8.92 22.86 0.08
N ARG A 279 8.28 22.99 1.25
CA ARG A 279 7.61 24.24 1.64
C ARG A 279 8.65 25.31 2.00
N LYS A 280 8.26 26.59 1.91
CA LYS A 280 9.12 27.73 2.28
C LYS A 280 9.62 27.56 3.73
N GLY A 281 10.94 27.52 3.92
CA GLY A 281 11.59 27.37 5.23
C GLY A 281 11.68 25.93 5.77
N GLU A 282 11.02 24.94 5.13
CA GLU A 282 10.86 23.60 5.68
C GLU A 282 12.18 22.86 5.91
N SER A 283 13.11 22.95 4.97
CA SER A 283 14.45 22.34 5.05
C SER A 283 15.23 22.86 6.25
N ALA A 284 15.16 24.18 6.50
CA ALA A 284 15.84 24.84 7.62
C ALA A 284 15.23 24.44 8.97
N GLU A 285 13.90 24.50 9.11
CA GLU A 285 13.20 24.07 10.34
C GLU A 285 13.52 22.61 10.70
N VAL A 286 13.67 21.74 9.70
CA VAL A 286 13.97 20.32 9.89
C VAL A 286 15.42 20.11 10.33
N ILE A 287 16.37 20.78 9.67
CA ILE A 287 17.79 20.76 10.05
C ILE A 287 17.95 21.25 11.48
N GLU A 288 17.42 22.44 11.81
CA GLU A 288 17.48 23.01 13.16
C GLU A 288 16.89 22.06 14.21
N SER A 289 15.73 21.44 13.92
CA SER A 289 15.11 20.46 14.83
C SER A 289 15.95 19.21 15.08
N VAL A 290 16.79 18.78 14.13
CA VAL A 290 17.66 17.60 14.28
C VAL A 290 19.03 17.97 14.85
N GLU A 291 19.58 19.12 14.48
CA GLU A 291 20.85 19.64 15.01
C GLU A 291 20.73 20.04 16.49
N SER A 292 19.57 20.51 16.93
CA SER A 292 19.27 20.72 18.36
C SER A 292 19.34 19.44 19.21
N LEU A 293 19.28 18.26 18.58
CA LEU A 293 19.46 16.95 19.21
C LEU A 293 20.91 16.43 19.12
N GLY A 294 21.86 17.30 18.72
CA GLY A 294 23.27 16.98 18.58
C GLY A 294 23.64 16.19 17.32
N ILE A 295 22.69 15.91 16.41
CA ILE A 295 22.96 15.22 15.14
C ILE A 295 23.30 16.25 14.06
N LYS A 296 24.54 16.21 13.55
CA LYS A 296 24.94 17.02 12.38
C LYS A 296 24.18 16.56 11.13
N VAL A 297 23.59 17.49 10.37
CA VAL A 297 22.87 17.17 9.14
C VAL A 297 23.67 17.55 7.89
N HIS A 298 23.80 16.62 6.96
CA HIS A 298 24.36 16.85 5.62
C HIS A 298 23.24 17.32 4.68
N LEU A 299 23.09 18.64 4.51
CA LEU A 299 22.19 19.25 3.54
C LEU A 299 22.77 19.15 2.11
N ILE A 300 22.00 18.55 1.20
CA ILE A 300 22.31 18.43 -0.22
C ILE A 300 21.30 19.27 -1.01
N ASN A 301 21.75 20.42 -1.50
CA ASN A 301 20.93 21.35 -2.29
C ASN A 301 20.81 20.86 -3.75
N ALA A 302 19.86 19.97 -4.02
CA ALA A 302 19.71 19.31 -5.30
C ALA A 302 18.63 19.92 -6.22
N GLY A 303 17.91 20.98 -5.80
CA GLY A 303 16.75 21.54 -6.51
C GLY A 303 16.94 21.77 -8.02
N LEU A 304 18.08 22.32 -8.46
CA LEU A 304 18.38 22.47 -9.89
C LEU A 304 18.44 21.14 -10.64
N ARG A 305 18.99 20.09 -10.01
CA ARG A 305 19.11 18.74 -10.57
C ARG A 305 17.75 18.06 -10.73
N PHE A 306 16.84 18.28 -9.78
CA PHE A 306 15.46 17.82 -9.88
C PHE A 306 14.69 18.59 -10.96
N LEU A 307 14.84 19.92 -11.03
CA LEU A 307 14.22 20.75 -12.09
C LEU A 307 14.68 20.34 -13.51
N SER A 308 15.95 19.97 -13.67
CA SER A 308 16.50 19.41 -14.93
C SER A 308 16.39 17.88 -15.03
N GLY A 309 15.69 17.23 -14.10
CA GLY A 309 15.66 15.78 -13.99
C GLY A 309 14.96 15.13 -15.18
N THR A 310 15.49 14.00 -15.64
CA THR A 310 14.91 13.13 -16.68
C THR A 310 14.93 11.67 -16.24
N THR A 311 14.13 10.82 -16.85
CA THR A 311 14.26 9.36 -16.72
C THR A 311 13.76 8.64 -17.97
N MET A 312 13.80 7.30 -17.96
CA MET A 312 13.30 6.45 -19.04
C MET A 312 12.04 5.72 -18.59
N ILE A 313 11.01 5.71 -19.43
CA ILE A 313 9.86 4.80 -19.28
C ILE A 313 10.00 3.62 -20.23
N HIS A 314 9.59 2.45 -19.77
CA HIS A 314 9.51 1.23 -20.58
C HIS A 314 8.07 1.06 -21.05
N VAL A 315 7.84 1.18 -22.36
CA VAL A 315 6.52 0.99 -22.97
C VAL A 315 6.54 -0.30 -23.77
N GLU A 316 5.65 -1.24 -23.45
CA GLU A 316 5.33 -2.35 -24.35
C GLU A 316 4.51 -1.81 -25.52
N VAL A 317 5.10 -1.83 -26.72
CA VAL A 317 4.42 -1.50 -27.96
C VAL A 317 4.12 -2.81 -28.70
N MET A 318 2.85 -3.05 -28.99
CA MET A 318 2.46 -4.10 -29.93
C MET A 318 2.56 -3.54 -31.35
N THR A 319 3.49 -4.06 -32.15
CA THR A 319 3.61 -3.65 -33.54
C THR A 319 2.62 -4.43 -34.40
N GLU A 320 1.51 -3.80 -34.78
CA GLU A 320 0.68 -4.28 -35.89
C GLU A 320 1.39 -3.99 -37.21
N ALA A 321 1.42 -4.97 -38.12
CA ALA A 321 2.14 -4.83 -39.39
C ALA A 321 1.32 -3.99 -40.38
N LEU A 322 1.82 -2.78 -40.68
CA LEU A 322 1.41 -2.03 -41.86
C LEU A 322 1.77 -2.83 -43.12
N ALA A 323 0.78 -3.49 -43.71
CA ALA A 323 0.93 -4.11 -45.01
C ALA A 323 1.22 -3.04 -46.08
N PRO A 324 2.20 -3.23 -46.98
CA PRO A 324 2.38 -2.32 -48.10
C PRO A 324 1.15 -2.39 -49.02
N ALA A 325 0.69 -1.25 -49.52
CA ALA A 325 -0.47 -1.15 -50.39
C ALA A 325 -0.22 -1.89 -51.72
N SER A 326 -0.62 -3.16 -51.80
CA SER A 326 -0.48 -3.97 -53.00
C SER A 326 -1.54 -3.58 -54.03
N VAL A 327 -1.08 -3.00 -55.14
CA VAL A 327 -1.86 -2.68 -56.34
C VAL A 327 -2.70 -3.88 -56.77
N SER A 328 -4.00 -3.67 -56.94
CA SER A 328 -4.94 -4.68 -57.43
C SER A 328 -4.75 -4.96 -58.93
N PRO A 329 -4.53 -6.21 -59.37
CA PRO A 329 -4.58 -6.56 -60.78
C PRO A 329 -6.06 -6.67 -61.24
N THR A 330 -6.42 -5.88 -62.24
CA THR A 330 -7.74 -5.89 -62.88
C THR A 330 -8.01 -7.22 -63.58
N LYS A 331 -9.24 -7.74 -63.46
CA LYS A 331 -9.69 -8.89 -64.26
C LYS A 331 -9.80 -8.48 -65.73
N THR A 332 -9.18 -9.24 -66.62
CA THR A 332 -9.42 -9.17 -68.06
C THR A 332 -10.83 -9.69 -68.38
N GLN A 333 -11.65 -8.85 -69.00
CA GLN A 333 -12.80 -9.28 -69.80
C GLN A 333 -12.64 -8.70 -71.21
N THR A 334 -12.39 -9.63 -72.13
CA THR A 334 -12.64 -9.67 -73.59
C THR A 334 -12.93 -8.37 -74.36
N ASP A 335 -12.27 -8.28 -75.52
CA ASP A 335 -12.44 -7.29 -76.57
C ASP A 335 -13.88 -6.94 -76.96
N SER A 336 -14.10 -5.64 -77.21
CA SER A 336 -14.84 -5.19 -78.39
C SER A 336 -14.32 -3.84 -78.91
N VAL A 337 -13.35 -3.92 -79.82
CA VAL A 337 -13.07 -3.05 -80.99
C VAL A 337 -13.41 -1.54 -80.91
N VAL A 338 -12.40 -0.66 -81.09
CA VAL A 338 -12.21 0.25 -82.26
C VAL A 338 -11.12 1.31 -81.97
N SER A 339 -10.15 1.39 -82.90
CA SER A 339 -9.07 2.39 -83.14
C SER A 339 -9.28 3.85 -82.68
N THR A 340 -8.26 4.66 -82.32
CA THR A 340 -7.13 5.18 -83.15
C THR A 340 -6.14 6.02 -82.28
N GLY A 341 -4.93 6.34 -82.77
CA GLY A 341 -4.28 7.64 -82.48
C GLY A 341 -2.95 7.72 -81.68
N MET A 342 -1.85 7.27 -82.28
CA MET A 342 -0.50 7.92 -82.41
C MET A 342 0.18 8.75 -81.27
N SER A 343 1.52 8.59 -81.19
CA SER A 343 2.58 9.61 -80.89
C SER A 343 2.65 10.25 -79.47
N GLU A 344 3.81 10.65 -78.91
CA GLU A 344 5.22 10.65 -79.36
C GLU A 344 6.25 10.68 -78.19
N GLU A 345 7.47 10.27 -78.54
CA GLU A 345 8.86 10.37 -77.99
C GLU A 345 9.31 11.23 -76.78
N ALA A 346 10.55 10.87 -76.35
CA ALA A 346 11.66 11.72 -75.81
C ALA A 346 11.73 12.05 -74.29
N SER A 347 12.91 12.18 -73.64
CA SER A 347 14.29 11.71 -73.93
C SER A 347 15.28 11.91 -72.74
N ASP A 348 16.25 10.99 -72.60
CA ASP A 348 17.67 11.17 -72.14
C ASP A 348 18.02 11.65 -70.67
N PRO A 349 19.30 11.67 -70.19
CA PRO A 349 19.73 10.69 -69.18
C PRO A 349 20.73 11.23 -68.09
N SER A 350 21.64 10.36 -67.60
CA SER A 350 22.88 10.58 -66.80
C SER A 350 22.75 10.45 -65.25
N ALA A 351 23.72 9.91 -64.48
CA ALA A 351 24.94 9.14 -64.81
C ALA A 351 25.56 8.41 -63.58
N LYS A 352 26.28 7.30 -63.84
CA LYS A 352 27.52 6.78 -63.18
C LYS A 352 27.54 6.45 -61.67
N GLU A 353 27.69 5.19 -61.27
CA GLU A 353 28.92 4.34 -61.14
C GLU A 353 29.67 4.48 -59.80
N TYR A 354 29.79 3.40 -59.01
CA TYR A 354 31.10 2.74 -58.77
C TYR A 354 31.04 1.33 -58.12
N ARG A 355 32.20 0.66 -58.11
CA ARG A 355 32.49 -0.77 -57.85
C ARG A 355 33.73 -0.89 -56.91
N SER A 356 34.16 -2.03 -56.35
CA SER A 356 33.71 -3.44 -56.35
C SER A 356 34.51 -4.26 -55.32
N THR A 357 33.87 -5.28 -54.70
CA THR A 357 34.40 -6.65 -54.40
C THR A 357 35.65 -6.87 -53.53
N LEU A 358 35.66 -8.05 -52.85
CA LEU A 358 36.75 -9.04 -52.62
C LEU A 358 36.62 -9.67 -51.20
N ASP A 359 37.04 -10.91 -50.90
CA ASP A 359 36.79 -12.22 -51.53
C ASP A 359 37.26 -13.37 -50.60
N CYS A 360 36.42 -14.41 -50.37
CA CYS A 360 36.75 -15.86 -50.13
C CYS A 360 37.86 -16.31 -49.10
N PRO A 361 38.12 -17.63 -48.87
CA PRO A 361 37.34 -18.88 -49.05
C PRO A 361 37.26 -19.79 -47.77
N ALA A 362 36.76 -21.04 -47.93
CA ALA A 362 36.37 -22.01 -46.89
C ALA A 362 37.33 -23.21 -46.66
N HIS A 363 37.02 -24.08 -45.66
CA HIS A 363 37.52 -25.48 -45.57
C HIS A 363 36.47 -26.43 -44.93
N GLY A 364 36.42 -27.69 -45.40
CA GLY A 364 35.27 -28.60 -45.24
C GLY A 364 35.29 -29.70 -44.15
N SER A 365 34.10 -30.31 -43.98
CA SER A 365 33.74 -31.75 -44.03
C SER A 365 34.56 -32.85 -43.30
N PRO A 366 34.00 -34.07 -43.06
CA PRO A 366 32.59 -34.49 -42.82
C PRO A 366 32.42 -35.56 -41.70
N GLY A 367 31.19 -36.02 -41.41
CA GLY A 367 30.99 -37.37 -40.84
C GLY A 367 29.64 -37.69 -40.17
N GLY A 368 29.00 -38.81 -40.56
CA GLY A 368 28.00 -39.53 -39.75
C GLY A 368 26.53 -39.37 -40.17
N ALA A 369 25.96 -40.38 -40.83
CA ALA A 369 24.53 -40.43 -41.18
C ALA A 369 23.81 -41.58 -40.44
N SER A 370 22.62 -41.29 -39.91
CA SER A 370 21.62 -42.32 -39.52
C SER A 370 20.23 -41.79 -39.83
N GLY A 371 19.51 -42.44 -40.75
CA GLY A 371 18.23 -41.93 -41.28
C GLY A 371 17.01 -42.36 -40.48
N ALA A 372 16.04 -41.44 -40.34
CA ALA A 372 14.66 -41.76 -40.02
C ALA A 372 13.72 -40.84 -40.83
N LYS A 373 12.80 -41.43 -41.62
CA LYS A 373 11.77 -40.68 -42.35
C LYS A 373 10.73 -40.14 -41.36
N ARG A 374 10.38 -38.85 -41.42
CA ARG A 374 9.02 -38.37 -41.13
C ARG A 374 8.74 -36.94 -41.65
N GLN A 375 7.68 -36.84 -42.44
CA GLN A 375 6.77 -35.70 -42.66
C GLN A 375 7.35 -34.30 -42.84
N SER A 376 7.26 -33.81 -44.08
CA SER A 376 7.28 -32.40 -44.42
C SER A 376 6.02 -31.69 -43.90
N HIS A 377 6.10 -31.09 -42.71
CA HIS A 377 5.15 -30.05 -42.32
C HIS A 377 5.57 -28.72 -42.94
N LEU A 378 4.79 -28.28 -43.93
CA LEU A 378 4.73 -26.87 -44.33
C LEU A 378 4.16 -26.07 -43.15
N SER A 379 5.03 -25.55 -42.29
CA SER A 379 4.63 -24.55 -41.30
C SER A 379 4.37 -23.23 -42.03
N GLY A 380 3.09 -22.87 -42.18
CA GLY A 380 2.71 -21.57 -42.70
C GLY A 380 3.32 -20.45 -41.85
N GLY A 381 3.97 -19.49 -42.49
CA GLY A 381 4.60 -18.34 -41.84
C GLY A 381 3.57 -17.36 -41.27
N GLY A 382 2.96 -17.72 -40.15
CA GLY A 382 2.19 -16.78 -39.33
C GLY A 382 3.14 -15.81 -38.63
N MET A 383 3.23 -14.58 -39.13
CA MET A 383 3.88 -13.49 -38.40
C MET A 383 3.00 -13.11 -37.20
N HIS A 384 3.35 -13.63 -36.02
CA HIS A 384 2.71 -13.25 -34.77
C HIS A 384 3.10 -11.81 -34.39
N PRO A 385 2.18 -11.03 -33.78
CA PRO A 385 2.50 -9.69 -33.29
C PRO A 385 3.62 -9.77 -32.24
N HIS A 386 4.74 -9.12 -32.52
CA HIS A 386 5.87 -9.07 -31.60
C HIS A 386 5.64 -7.97 -30.56
N LYS A 387 5.88 -8.29 -29.28
CA LYS A 387 5.93 -7.27 -28.22
C LYS A 387 7.30 -6.60 -28.25
N GLU A 388 7.36 -5.32 -28.59
CA GLU A 388 8.60 -4.54 -28.54
C GLU A 388 8.62 -3.68 -27.27
N LEU A 389 9.67 -3.82 -26.46
CA LEU A 389 9.93 -2.93 -25.32
C LEU A 389 10.71 -1.70 -25.80
N ARG A 390 10.08 -0.53 -25.75
CA ARG A 390 10.72 0.75 -26.11
C ARG A 390 11.05 1.57 -24.88
N ASN A 391 12.26 2.12 -24.87
CA ASN A 391 12.75 3.00 -23.80
C ASN A 391 12.55 4.45 -24.25
N ILE A 392 11.59 5.15 -23.66
CA ILE A 392 11.25 6.55 -24.03
C ILE A 392 11.81 7.49 -22.96
N PRO A 393 12.62 8.50 -23.31
CA PRO A 393 13.06 9.51 -22.34
C PRO A 393 11.92 10.46 -21.99
N ILE A 394 11.72 10.72 -20.70
CA ILE A 394 10.76 11.70 -20.16
C ILE A 394 11.48 12.78 -19.34
N GLY A 395 10.96 14.01 -19.43
CA GLY A 395 11.56 15.22 -18.84
C GLY A 395 12.13 16.18 -19.89
N PRO A 396 12.77 17.30 -19.47
CA PRO A 396 13.06 17.68 -18.10
C PRO A 396 11.83 18.05 -17.26
N LEU A 397 11.87 17.71 -15.97
CA LEU A 397 10.76 17.90 -15.01
C LEU A 397 10.11 19.29 -15.07
N ARG A 398 10.92 20.35 -15.13
CA ARG A 398 10.46 21.75 -15.09
C ARG A 398 9.73 22.18 -16.37
N THR A 399 10.12 21.67 -17.53
CA THR A 399 9.80 22.29 -18.84
C THR A 399 8.97 21.43 -19.76
N ALA A 400 8.97 20.11 -19.59
CA ALA A 400 8.26 19.18 -20.47
C ALA A 400 7.23 18.29 -19.76
N THR A 401 7.36 18.10 -18.44
CA THR A 401 6.58 17.08 -17.73
C THR A 401 5.25 17.60 -17.20
N ILE A 402 4.17 17.24 -17.90
CA ILE A 402 2.79 17.52 -17.49
C ILE A 402 2.24 16.43 -16.57
N PHE A 403 2.34 15.16 -16.98
CA PHE A 403 1.67 14.04 -16.31
C PHE A 403 2.19 13.80 -14.88
N PRO A 404 1.30 13.66 -13.87
CA PRO A 404 1.72 13.47 -12.48
C PRO A 404 2.56 12.22 -12.20
N GLU A 405 2.38 11.14 -12.98
CA GLU A 405 3.16 9.90 -12.82
C GLU A 405 4.58 10.04 -13.39
N ASP A 406 4.75 10.69 -14.54
CA ASP A 406 6.06 11.04 -15.08
C ASP A 406 6.86 11.92 -14.09
N LYS A 407 6.21 12.93 -13.51
CA LYS A 407 6.83 13.79 -12.47
C LYS A 407 7.32 12.94 -11.29
N ARG A 408 6.46 12.02 -10.83
CA ARG A 408 6.73 11.08 -9.74
C ARG A 408 7.96 10.22 -10.05
N GLN A 409 8.02 9.60 -11.22
CA GLN A 409 9.14 8.75 -11.62
C GLN A 409 10.44 9.54 -11.78
N ILE A 410 10.41 10.68 -12.48
CA ILE A 410 11.59 11.56 -12.66
C ILE A 410 12.16 12.00 -11.31
N ILE A 411 11.31 12.34 -10.34
CA ILE A 411 11.74 12.72 -8.99
C ILE A 411 12.30 11.52 -8.23
N GLY A 412 11.66 10.34 -8.34
CA GLY A 412 12.20 9.09 -7.81
C GLY A 412 13.61 8.82 -8.30
N ASP A 413 13.78 8.65 -9.61
CA ASP A 413 15.08 8.34 -10.23
C ASP A 413 16.14 9.43 -9.99
N THR A 414 15.74 10.71 -9.99
CA THR A 414 16.68 11.80 -9.66
C THR A 414 17.13 11.74 -8.21
N PHE A 415 16.25 11.40 -7.27
CA PHE A 415 16.65 11.17 -5.88
C PHE A 415 17.63 10.01 -5.76
N ILE A 416 17.37 8.89 -6.45
CA ILE A 416 18.24 7.70 -6.45
C ILE A 416 19.66 8.02 -6.99
N ARG A 417 19.77 8.86 -8.03
CA ARG A 417 21.07 9.32 -8.57
C ARG A 417 21.80 10.29 -7.64
N VAL A 418 21.11 11.34 -7.18
CA VAL A 418 21.64 12.29 -6.18
C VAL A 418 22.14 11.55 -4.95
N ALA A 419 21.40 10.52 -4.53
CA ALA A 419 21.79 9.63 -3.45
C ALA A 419 23.10 8.87 -3.76
N GLN A 420 23.17 8.10 -4.83
CA GLN A 420 24.37 7.31 -5.17
C GLN A 420 25.66 8.15 -5.21
N GLU A 421 25.57 9.39 -5.67
CA GLU A 421 26.69 10.34 -5.64
C GLU A 421 27.07 10.76 -4.21
N VAL A 422 26.12 11.24 -3.41
CA VAL A 422 26.37 11.68 -2.02
C VAL A 422 26.94 10.56 -1.15
N TRP A 423 26.50 9.31 -1.37
CA TRP A 423 27.04 8.15 -0.67
C TRP A 423 28.50 7.86 -1.07
N SER A 424 28.87 8.14 -2.31
CA SER A 424 30.25 8.03 -2.82
C SER A 424 31.13 9.16 -2.29
N GLU A 425 30.62 10.40 -2.26
CA GLU A 425 31.28 11.58 -1.69
C GLU A 425 31.58 11.41 -0.19
N LEU A 426 30.61 10.86 0.56
CA LEU A 426 30.76 10.55 1.99
C LEU A 426 31.59 9.27 2.25
N GLN A 427 32.08 8.59 1.21
CA GLN A 427 32.89 7.37 1.28
C GLN A 427 32.25 6.29 2.17
N LEU A 428 30.94 6.09 2.03
CA LEU A 428 30.18 5.18 2.89
C LEU A 428 30.46 3.73 2.51
N ASP A 429 31.23 3.03 3.35
CA ASP A 429 31.46 1.59 3.23
C ASP A 429 30.17 0.78 3.51
N PRO A 430 29.62 0.04 2.52
CA PRO A 430 28.44 -0.81 2.72
C PRO A 430 28.63 -1.87 3.81
N SER A 431 29.86 -2.34 4.02
CA SER A 431 30.16 -3.45 4.93
C SER A 431 30.13 -3.05 6.41
N SER A 432 30.17 -1.76 6.71
CA SER A 432 30.09 -1.18 8.06
C SER A 432 28.97 -0.15 8.24
N LEU A 433 28.11 0.06 7.24
CA LEU A 433 26.94 0.94 7.30
C LEU A 433 25.65 0.16 7.63
N ILE A 434 24.73 0.81 8.33
CA ILE A 434 23.34 0.37 8.52
C ILE A 434 22.42 1.49 8.06
N LEU A 435 21.27 1.15 7.47
CA LEU A 435 20.26 2.10 7.06
C LEU A 435 19.12 2.16 8.08
N CYS A 436 18.80 3.36 8.57
CA CYS A 436 17.57 3.62 9.33
C CYS A 436 16.45 4.04 8.37
N GLN A 437 15.27 3.43 8.48
CA GLN A 437 14.05 3.84 7.78
C GLN A 437 12.94 4.25 8.76
N GLY A 438 11.99 5.06 8.28
CA GLY A 438 10.87 5.59 9.07
C GLY A 438 9.60 4.74 9.02
N THR A 439 9.68 3.54 8.41
CA THR A 439 8.57 2.64 8.12
C THR A 439 7.67 2.42 9.34
N LEU A 440 6.36 2.63 9.17
CA LEU A 440 5.37 2.50 10.24
C LEU A 440 4.62 1.17 10.15
N ARG A 441 3.94 0.80 11.25
CA ARG A 441 3.09 -0.39 11.30
C ARG A 441 2.02 -0.46 10.18
N PRO A 442 1.31 0.64 9.81
CA PRO A 442 0.35 0.62 8.70
C PRO A 442 0.98 0.27 7.34
N ASP A 443 2.23 0.66 7.09
CA ASP A 443 2.93 0.42 5.81
C ASP A 443 3.23 -1.08 5.64
N LEU A 444 3.59 -1.75 6.74
CA LEU A 444 3.78 -3.21 6.77
C LEU A 444 2.46 -3.98 6.57
N ILE A 445 1.36 -3.49 7.14
CA ILE A 445 0.02 -4.08 6.95
C ILE A 445 -0.42 -3.95 5.49
N GLU A 446 -0.22 -2.78 4.86
CA GLU A 446 -0.54 -2.57 3.43
C GLU A 446 0.29 -3.50 2.55
N SER A 447 1.61 -3.53 2.77
CA SER A 447 2.53 -4.42 2.07
C SER A 447 2.13 -5.90 2.22
N ALA A 448 1.68 -6.34 3.40
CA ALA A 448 1.17 -7.68 3.61
C ALA A 448 -0.17 -7.93 2.90
N SER A 449 -1.08 -6.96 2.86
CA SER A 449 -2.37 -7.10 2.16
C SER A 449 -2.23 -7.18 0.64
N HIS A 450 -1.31 -6.43 0.03
CA HIS A 450 -1.04 -6.52 -1.41
C HIS A 450 -0.49 -7.90 -1.83
N LEU A 451 0.17 -8.63 -0.91
CA LEU A 451 0.64 -10.00 -1.15
C LEU A 451 -0.47 -11.06 -1.09
N VAL A 452 -1.63 -10.74 -0.51
CA VAL A 452 -2.71 -11.70 -0.20
C VAL A 452 -4.01 -11.39 -0.96
N SER A 453 -4.30 -10.12 -1.24
CA SER A 453 -5.52 -9.71 -1.96
C SER A 453 -5.24 -9.45 -3.45
N GLN A 454 -5.97 -10.12 -4.34
CA GLN A 454 -5.92 -9.90 -5.79
C GLN A 454 -6.63 -8.62 -6.27
N ARG A 455 -7.19 -7.81 -5.36
CA ARG A 455 -8.10 -6.68 -5.65
C ARG A 455 -7.52 -5.29 -5.42
N ALA A 456 -6.25 -5.18 -5.01
CA ALA A 456 -5.60 -3.90 -4.79
C ALA A 456 -4.71 -3.55 -5.98
N ASP A 457 -5.16 -2.61 -6.83
CA ASP A 457 -4.39 -2.12 -7.97
C ASP A 457 -2.98 -1.69 -7.52
N VAL A 458 -1.96 -2.18 -8.21
CA VAL A 458 -0.55 -1.92 -7.89
C VAL A 458 -0.16 -0.53 -8.38
N ILE A 459 -0.73 0.49 -7.76
CA ILE A 459 -0.26 1.88 -7.85
C ILE A 459 1.00 2.03 -6.99
N LYS A 460 2.10 1.38 -7.40
CA LYS A 460 3.51 1.81 -7.33
C LYS A 460 4.42 0.75 -7.96
N THR A 461 5.32 1.21 -8.82
CA THR A 461 6.22 0.37 -9.63
C THR A 461 7.55 0.08 -8.93
N HIS A 462 8.13 -1.07 -9.23
CA HIS A 462 9.29 -1.70 -8.57
C HIS A 462 10.67 -1.07 -8.89
N HIS A 463 10.76 0.24 -9.18
CA HIS A 463 11.96 0.81 -9.82
C HIS A 463 12.78 1.82 -9.00
N ASN A 464 12.25 2.41 -7.91
CA ASN A 464 12.94 3.48 -7.18
C ASN A 464 13.75 2.99 -5.95
N THR A 465 14.79 2.18 -6.12
CA THR A 465 15.69 1.77 -5.00
C THR A 465 17.17 1.82 -5.40
N THR A 466 18.03 2.44 -4.59
CA THR A 466 19.47 2.49 -4.89
C THR A 466 20.11 1.11 -4.75
N THR A 467 21.17 0.86 -5.52
CA THR A 467 21.99 -0.36 -5.41
C THR A 467 22.44 -0.62 -3.98
N LEU A 468 22.75 0.44 -3.22
CA LEU A 468 23.16 0.29 -1.82
C LEU A 468 21.99 -0.11 -0.91
N VAL A 469 20.81 0.50 -1.04
CA VAL A 469 19.65 0.12 -0.21
C VAL A 469 19.32 -1.35 -0.45
N GLN A 470 19.34 -1.82 -1.71
CA GLN A 470 19.18 -3.24 -2.03
C GLN A 470 20.27 -4.14 -1.40
N LEU A 471 21.53 -3.67 -1.37
CA LEU A 471 22.65 -4.42 -0.79
C LEU A 471 22.51 -4.52 0.74
N LEU A 472 22.22 -3.41 1.42
CA LEU A 472 22.01 -3.36 2.86
C LEU A 472 20.80 -4.22 3.28
N GLN A 473 19.69 -4.17 2.52
CA GLN A 473 18.54 -5.05 2.73
C GLN A 473 18.91 -6.53 2.61
N LYS A 474 19.64 -6.92 1.54
CA LYS A 474 20.11 -8.31 1.34
C LYS A 474 21.07 -8.77 2.44
N GLN A 475 21.80 -7.85 3.07
CA GLN A 475 22.72 -8.11 4.18
C GLN A 475 22.05 -8.03 5.57
N GLY A 476 20.75 -7.71 5.66
CA GLY A 476 20.06 -7.53 6.95
C GLY A 476 20.49 -6.26 7.70
N ARG A 477 21.10 -5.28 7.02
CA ARG A 477 21.64 -4.02 7.55
C ARG A 477 20.63 -2.87 7.45
N VAL A 478 19.35 -3.17 7.65
CA VAL A 478 18.27 -2.16 7.73
C VAL A 478 17.59 -2.26 9.08
N VAL A 479 17.35 -1.10 9.69
CA VAL A 479 16.67 -0.94 10.97
C VAL A 479 15.45 -0.04 10.76
N GLU A 480 14.30 -0.49 11.26
CA GLU A 480 13.01 0.18 11.09
C GLU A 480 12.38 0.45 12.48
N PRO A 481 12.86 1.47 13.23
CA PRO A 481 12.48 1.68 14.63
C PRO A 481 10.98 1.86 14.90
N LEU A 482 10.26 2.37 13.90
CA LEU A 482 8.85 2.75 14.00
C LEU A 482 7.89 1.66 13.49
N SER A 483 8.42 0.51 13.06
CA SER A 483 7.66 -0.59 12.44
C SER A 483 6.58 -1.23 13.32
N ASP A 484 6.70 -1.12 14.64
CA ASP A 484 5.69 -1.59 15.63
C ASP A 484 4.85 -0.43 16.20
N PHE A 485 4.87 0.76 15.58
CA PHE A 485 4.18 1.96 16.07
C PHE A 485 3.20 2.55 15.05
N HIS A 486 2.09 3.08 15.56
CA HIS A 486 1.10 3.86 14.82
C HIS A 486 1.45 5.35 14.78
N LYS A 487 0.83 6.11 13.87
CA LYS A 487 1.19 7.50 13.57
C LYS A 487 1.04 8.47 14.77
N ASP A 488 0.05 8.24 15.61
CA ASP A 488 -0.20 8.95 16.86
C ASP A 488 0.80 8.57 17.95
N GLU A 489 1.13 7.28 18.07
CA GLU A 489 2.20 6.79 18.95
C GLU A 489 3.55 7.41 18.57
N VAL A 490 3.90 7.46 17.28
CA VAL A 490 5.12 8.13 16.76
C VAL A 490 5.14 9.62 17.12
N ARG A 491 4.00 10.32 17.06
CA ARG A 491 3.91 11.72 17.51
C ARG A 491 4.14 11.84 19.02
N GLN A 492 3.61 10.92 19.82
CA GLN A 492 3.84 10.89 21.26
C GLN A 492 5.33 10.64 21.60
N ILE A 493 6.00 9.73 20.89
CA ILE A 493 7.47 9.55 20.99
C ILE A 493 8.16 10.89 20.69
N GLY A 494 7.81 11.55 19.58
CA GLY A 494 8.42 12.83 19.20
C GLY A 494 8.41 13.86 20.33
N ARG A 495 7.26 14.04 21.00
CA ARG A 495 7.13 14.91 22.18
C ARG A 495 8.01 14.47 23.34
N GLN A 496 8.00 13.18 23.68
CA GLN A 496 8.81 12.61 24.75
C GLN A 496 10.33 12.72 24.49
N LEU A 497 10.74 12.86 23.23
CA LEU A 497 12.12 13.09 22.80
C LEU A 497 12.47 14.57 22.62
N GLY A 498 11.56 15.49 22.94
CA GLY A 498 11.82 16.94 22.87
C GLY A 498 11.66 17.57 21.48
N LEU A 499 11.09 16.88 20.50
CA LEU A 499 10.77 17.50 19.21
C LEU A 499 9.67 18.55 19.37
N PRO A 500 9.76 19.71 18.69
CA PRO A 500 8.82 20.80 18.86
C PRO A 500 7.45 20.49 18.19
N GLU A 501 6.37 21.00 18.77
CA GLU A 501 4.99 20.67 18.35
C GLU A 501 4.66 21.04 16.90
N ASN A 502 5.31 22.05 16.31
CA ASN A 502 5.16 22.42 14.91
C ASN A 502 5.73 21.35 13.95
N ILE A 503 6.74 20.60 14.38
CA ILE A 503 7.28 19.44 13.66
C ILE A 503 6.39 18.23 13.90
N VAL A 504 6.04 17.92 15.15
CA VAL A 504 5.26 16.72 15.51
C VAL A 504 3.85 16.71 14.90
N ASN A 505 3.14 17.85 14.93
CA ASN A 505 1.79 17.95 14.37
C ASN A 505 1.76 18.27 12.87
N ARG A 506 2.93 18.39 12.22
CA ARG A 506 3.03 18.75 10.81
C ARG A 506 2.21 17.79 9.94
N HIS A 507 1.38 18.37 9.07
CA HIS A 507 0.59 17.57 8.13
C HIS A 507 1.49 16.82 7.13
N PRO A 508 1.12 15.59 6.72
CA PRO A 508 1.86 14.82 5.72
C PRO A 508 2.15 15.62 4.45
N PHE A 509 3.36 15.44 3.92
CA PHE A 509 3.82 16.11 2.70
C PHE A 509 4.44 15.08 1.75
N PRO A 510 4.00 15.03 0.47
CA PRO A 510 4.40 13.97 -0.45
C PRO A 510 5.88 14.09 -0.82
N GLY A 511 6.49 12.98 -1.25
CA GLY A 511 7.89 12.98 -1.71
C GLY A 511 8.18 13.92 -2.88
N PRO A 512 7.36 13.89 -3.93
CA PRO A 512 7.36 14.89 -5.00
C PRO A 512 7.03 16.33 -4.58
N GLY A 513 6.66 16.55 -3.31
CA GLY A 513 6.40 17.87 -2.75
C GLY A 513 5.41 18.71 -3.55
N LEU A 514 5.80 19.94 -3.86
CA LEU A 514 5.00 20.86 -4.68
C LEU A 514 4.88 20.44 -6.15
N ALA A 515 5.76 19.59 -6.70
CA ALA A 515 5.72 19.24 -8.13
C ALA A 515 4.40 18.55 -8.55
N VAL A 516 3.81 17.75 -7.65
CA VAL A 516 2.49 17.10 -7.82
C VAL A 516 1.32 17.94 -7.26
N ARG A 517 1.59 19.15 -6.75
CA ARG A 517 0.57 20.14 -6.35
C ARG A 517 0.43 21.29 -7.34
N ILE A 518 1.26 21.31 -8.39
CA ILE A 518 1.17 22.23 -9.52
C ILE A 518 0.59 21.45 -10.70
N LEU A 519 -0.63 21.83 -11.12
CA LEU A 519 -1.18 21.40 -12.40
C LEU A 519 -0.40 22.11 -13.50
N CYS A 520 0.36 21.35 -14.28
CA CYS A 520 1.05 21.84 -15.46
C CYS A 520 0.19 21.49 -16.67
N ALA A 521 0.13 22.38 -17.66
CA ALA A 521 -0.57 22.15 -18.91
C ALA A 521 0.16 22.93 -20.02
N ALA A 522 0.21 22.36 -21.22
CA ALA A 522 0.60 23.09 -22.43
C ALA A 522 -0.65 23.75 -23.06
N GLU A 523 -1.73 22.98 -23.13
CA GLU A 523 -3.03 23.39 -23.69
C GLU A 523 -4.15 23.17 -22.65
N PRO A 524 -5.30 23.87 -22.76
CA PRO A 524 -6.48 23.59 -21.96
C PRO A 524 -6.95 22.13 -22.11
N TYR A 525 -7.27 21.46 -21.00
CA TYR A 525 -7.88 20.13 -21.04
C TYR A 525 -9.36 20.24 -21.38
N ILE A 526 -9.71 19.92 -22.63
CA ILE A 526 -11.08 19.99 -23.18
C ILE A 526 -11.34 18.69 -23.94
N GLU A 527 -12.27 17.89 -23.43
CA GLU A 527 -12.75 16.65 -24.06
C GLU A 527 -14.05 16.87 -24.84
N ARG A 528 -14.48 15.84 -25.57
CA ARG A 528 -15.69 15.87 -26.42
C ARG A 528 -16.98 16.19 -25.64
N ASP A 529 -17.04 15.81 -24.37
CA ASP A 529 -18.19 16.02 -23.48
C ASP A 529 -18.24 17.43 -22.89
N PHE A 530 -17.19 18.25 -23.01
CA PHE A 530 -17.06 19.53 -22.29
C PHE A 530 -18.30 20.44 -22.44
N SER A 531 -18.89 20.51 -23.64
CA SER A 531 -20.10 21.30 -23.92
C SER A 531 -21.37 20.71 -23.27
N GLU A 532 -21.50 19.38 -23.28
CA GLU A 532 -22.61 18.64 -22.67
C GLU A 532 -22.53 18.75 -21.14
N THR A 533 -21.38 18.42 -20.56
CA THR A 533 -21.08 18.56 -19.12
C THR A 533 -21.29 19.99 -18.64
N THR A 534 -20.85 21.00 -19.40
CA THR A 534 -21.14 22.42 -19.09
C THR A 534 -22.63 22.73 -19.10
N SER A 535 -23.40 22.13 -20.00
CA SER A 535 -24.86 22.33 -20.11
C SER A 535 -25.60 21.65 -18.95
N LEU A 536 -25.20 20.45 -18.56
CA LEU A 536 -25.70 19.75 -17.37
C LEU A 536 -25.45 20.57 -16.09
N ILE A 537 -24.22 21.06 -15.89
CA ILE A 537 -23.87 21.89 -14.73
C ILE A 537 -24.69 23.18 -14.69
N LYS A 538 -24.95 23.83 -15.84
CA LYS A 538 -25.83 25.01 -15.92
C LYS A 538 -27.27 24.69 -15.51
N MET A 539 -27.80 23.53 -15.90
CA MET A 539 -29.14 23.11 -15.49
C MET A 539 -29.22 22.79 -13.99
N ILE A 540 -28.18 22.16 -13.43
CA ILE A 540 -28.09 21.87 -11.98
C ILE A 540 -28.01 23.18 -11.18
N ALA A 541 -27.12 24.10 -11.55
CA ALA A 541 -26.97 25.39 -10.89
C ALA A 541 -28.22 26.29 -11.06
N GLY A 542 -28.88 26.20 -12.21
CA GLY A 542 -30.11 26.93 -12.52
C GLY A 542 -31.41 26.26 -12.07
N TYR A 543 -31.34 25.10 -11.40
CA TYR A 543 -32.49 24.19 -11.22
C TYR A 543 -33.73 24.89 -10.66
N HIS A 544 -33.59 25.73 -9.64
CA HIS A 544 -34.70 26.48 -9.04
C HIS A 544 -35.39 27.45 -10.02
N GLN A 545 -34.60 28.22 -10.79
CA GLN A 545 -35.12 29.15 -11.80
C GLN A 545 -35.74 28.43 -12.99
N MET A 546 -35.23 27.23 -13.32
CA MET A 546 -35.79 26.40 -14.38
C MET A 546 -37.08 25.71 -13.92
N SER A 547 -37.15 25.21 -12.68
CA SER A 547 -38.37 24.60 -12.14
C SER A 547 -39.53 25.60 -12.05
N GLN A 548 -39.23 26.86 -11.70
CA GLN A 548 -40.22 27.96 -11.67
C GLN A 548 -40.76 28.38 -13.04
N LYS A 549 -40.18 27.92 -14.15
CA LYS A 549 -40.68 28.15 -15.52
C LYS A 549 -41.53 27.00 -16.07
N VAL A 550 -41.61 25.89 -15.33
CA VAL A 550 -42.37 24.68 -15.70
C VAL A 550 -43.66 24.56 -14.89
N SER A 551 -43.74 25.27 -13.76
CA SER A 551 -44.97 25.60 -13.01
C SER A 551 -45.64 26.88 -13.54
#